data_AF-A0A1T5ELA3-F1
#
_entry.id   AF-A0A1T5ELA3-F1
#
_cell.length_a   1.000
_cell.length_b   1.000
_cell.length_c   1.000
_cell.angle_alpha   90.00
_cell.angle_beta   90.00
_cell.angle_gamma   90.00
#
_symmetry.space_group_name_H-M   'P 1'
#
loop_
_entity.id
_entity.type
_entity.pdbx_description
1 polymer ?
#
loop_
_entity_poly.entity_id
_entity_poly.type
_entity_poly.pdbx_seq_one_letter_code
_entity_poly.pdbx_strand_id
1 'polypeptide(L)'
;MVVWLLMCRSQEPHAYKKYCENTTVNAAIMHYVTMAERNDIKVTVSANIPYNTGADEMQLAIAISNLLENAIHACEKVQEAANR
;
A
#
# COMPACT_ATOMS: atom_id res chain seq x y z
N MET A 1 -22.66 -4.06 25.44
CA MET A 1 -21.91 -3.43 24.34
C MET A 1 -20.79 -4.39 23.98
N VAL A 2 -21.02 -5.15 22.92
CA VAL A 2 -20.21 -6.29 22.51
C VAL A 2 -19.10 -5.83 21.56
N VAL A 3 -17.94 -6.44 21.73
CA VAL A 3 -16.79 -6.52 20.81
C VAL A 3 -15.99 -5.22 20.58
N TRP A 4 -15.01 -4.98 21.44
CA TRP A 4 -13.72 -4.38 21.06
C TRP A 4 -12.57 -5.09 21.78
N LEU A 5 -12.62 -6.43 21.81
CA LEU A 5 -11.53 -7.24 22.35
C LEU A 5 -11.31 -8.47 21.46
N LEU A 6 -10.74 -8.26 20.26
CA LEU A 6 -9.77 -9.20 19.67
C LEU A 6 -9.15 -8.63 18.38
N MET A 7 -7.84 -8.85 18.25
CA MET A 7 -6.90 -8.46 17.19
C MET A 7 -6.39 -7.01 17.35
N CYS A 8 -5.09 -6.74 17.52
CA CYS A 8 -3.96 -7.40 16.89
C CYS A 8 -2.75 -7.50 17.82
N ARG A 9 -2.10 -8.66 17.74
CA ARG A 9 -0.84 -9.04 18.36
C ARG A 9 0.24 -8.03 17.94
N SER A 10 1.10 -7.65 18.89
CA SER A 10 2.47 -7.16 18.69
C SER A 10 2.72 -6.44 17.35
N GLN A 11 2.37 -5.16 17.23
CA GLN A 11 3.02 -4.32 16.23
C GLN A 11 4.25 -3.71 16.91
N GLU A 12 5.39 -4.38 16.72
CA GLU A 12 6.70 -3.76 16.84
C GLU A 12 6.67 -2.43 16.06
N PRO A 13 7.38 -1.37 16.53
CA PRO A 13 7.40 -0.09 15.84
C PRO A 13 8.08 -0.26 14.48
N HIS A 14 7.33 -0.69 13.48
CA HIS A 14 7.71 -0.59 12.09
C HIS A 14 7.80 0.91 11.86
N ALA A 15 9.02 1.40 11.63
CA ALA A 15 9.28 2.79 11.32
C ALA A 15 8.21 3.28 10.33
N TYR A 16 7.39 4.22 10.76
CA TYR A 16 6.32 4.79 9.94
C TYR A 16 6.96 5.40 8.70
N LYS A 17 6.98 4.63 7.60
CA LYS A 17 7.66 5.04 6.38
C LYS A 17 6.70 5.93 5.61
N LYS A 18 6.94 7.23 5.66
CA LYS A 18 6.22 8.21 4.87
C LYS A 18 6.73 8.14 3.43
N TYR A 19 5.83 7.86 2.49
CA TYR A 19 6.12 7.76 1.07
C TYR A 19 5.88 9.08 0.33
N CYS A 20 4.92 9.89 0.78
CA CYS A 20 4.67 11.21 0.23
C CYS A 20 4.02 12.16 1.22
N GLU A 21 3.97 13.46 0.88
CA GLU A 21 3.40 14.51 1.74
C GLU A 21 1.87 14.51 1.74
N ASN A 22 1.25 14.02 0.66
CA ASN A 22 -0.20 13.88 0.59
C ASN A 22 -0.68 12.70 1.44
N THR A 23 -1.45 12.97 2.50
CA THR A 23 -1.87 11.94 3.47
C THR A 23 -2.73 10.85 2.84
N THR A 24 -3.66 11.21 1.96
CA THR A 24 -4.60 10.27 1.31
C THR A 24 -3.85 9.30 0.41
N VAL A 25 -2.96 9.81 -0.43
CA VAL A 25 -2.11 9.00 -1.30
C VAL A 25 -1.10 8.19 -0.49
N ASN A 26 -0.50 8.78 0.55
CA ASN A 26 0.44 8.08 1.42
C ASN A 26 -0.20 6.86 2.09
N ALA A 27 -1.44 6.99 2.55
CA ALA A 27 -2.20 5.89 3.14
C ALA A 27 -2.47 4.78 2.11
N ALA A 28 -2.86 5.13 0.89
CA ALA A 28 -3.07 4.18 -0.20
C ALA A 28 -1.78 3.40 -0.52
N ILE A 29 -0.66 4.11 -0.73
CA ILE A 29 0.65 3.49 -0.99
C ILE A 29 1.04 2.55 0.16
N MET A 30 0.94 3.01 1.40
CA MET A 30 1.31 2.21 2.58
C MET A 30 0.50 0.90 2.66
N HIS A 31 -0.80 0.96 2.35
CA HIS A 31 -1.65 -0.23 2.32
C HIS A 31 -1.15 -1.26 1.31
N TYR A 32 -0.92 -0.86 0.06
CA TYR A 32 -0.50 -1.77 -1.01
C TYR A 32 0.94 -2.26 -0.85
N VAL A 33 1.86 -1.43 -0.32
CA VAL A 33 3.21 -1.89 0.02
C VAL A 33 3.14 -3.00 1.07
N THR A 34 2.35 -2.80 2.12
CA THR A 34 2.17 -3.82 3.17
C THR A 34 1.56 -5.10 2.59
N MET A 35 0.61 -4.98 1.65
CA MET A 35 0.00 -6.12 0.98
C MET A 35 1.01 -6.88 0.11
N ALA A 36 1.85 -6.17 -0.65
CA ALA A 36 2.87 -6.76 -1.50
C ALA A 36 3.97 -7.46 -0.70
N GLU A 37 4.46 -6.82 0.37
CA GLU A 37 5.47 -7.40 1.26
C GLU A 37 4.96 -8.70 1.92
N ARG A 38 3.67 -8.77 2.26
CA ARG A 38 3.05 -10.01 2.78
C ARG A 38 2.99 -11.14 1.76
N ASN A 39 3.01 -10.83 0.48
CA ASN A 39 3.03 -11.80 -0.62
C ASN A 39 4.46 -12.09 -1.11
N ASP A 40 5.48 -11.74 -0.32
CA ASP A 40 6.90 -11.88 -0.67
C ASP A 40 7.30 -11.10 -1.95
N ILE A 41 6.52 -10.07 -2.31
CA ILE A 41 6.80 -9.22 -3.46
C ILE A 41 7.69 -8.07 -2.97
N LYS A 42 8.89 -7.99 -3.53
CA LYS A 42 9.82 -6.89 -3.24
C LYS A 42 9.29 -5.58 -3.83
N VAL A 43 8.98 -4.61 -2.97
CA VAL A 43 8.50 -3.29 -3.38
C VAL A 43 9.54 -2.20 -3.08
N THR A 44 9.70 -1.27 -4.02
CA THR A 44 10.48 -0.05 -3.82
C THR A 44 9.63 1.12 -4.27
N VAL A 45 9.38 2.06 -3.36
CA VAL A 45 8.56 3.24 -3.63
C VAL A 45 9.44 4.48 -3.64
N SER A 46 9.33 5.27 -4.70
CA SER A 46 9.85 6.63 -4.79
C SER A 46 8.72 7.52 -5.27
N ALA A 47 8.20 8.37 -4.38
CA ALA A 47 7.08 9.26 -4.69
C ALA A 47 7.42 10.68 -4.24
N ASN A 48 7.39 11.63 -5.18
CA ASN A 48 7.61 13.05 -4.92
C ASN A 48 6.30 13.81 -5.13
N ILE A 49 5.33 13.55 -4.25
CA ILE A 49 3.98 14.14 -4.32
C ILE A 49 3.87 15.18 -3.20
N PRO A 50 3.70 16.47 -3.53
CA PRO A 50 3.53 17.53 -2.54
C PRO A 50 2.19 17.39 -1.81
N TYR A 51 2.04 18.08 -0.68
CA TYR A 51 0.80 18.07 0.10
C TYR A 51 -0.40 18.51 -0.76
N ASN A 52 -0.25 19.63 -1.47
CA ASN A 52 -1.22 20.13 -2.43
C ASN A 52 -0.70 19.94 -3.86
N THR A 53 -1.36 19.09 -4.62
CA THR A 53 -1.02 18.78 -6.02
C THR A 53 -1.82 19.61 -7.02
N GLY A 54 -2.84 20.35 -6.56
CA GLY A 54 -3.84 20.99 -7.43
C GLY A 54 -4.83 20.02 -8.09
N ALA A 55 -4.68 18.71 -7.83
CA ALA A 55 -5.60 17.67 -8.25
C ALA A 55 -6.42 17.17 -7.05
N ASP A 56 -7.57 16.55 -7.32
CA ASP A 56 -8.37 15.91 -6.27
C ASP A 56 -7.59 14.73 -5.65
N GLU A 57 -7.34 14.83 -4.35
CA GLU A 57 -6.50 13.89 -3.60
C GLU A 57 -7.10 12.48 -3.59
N MET A 58 -8.43 12.37 -3.56
CA MET A 58 -9.14 11.10 -3.55
C MET A 58 -9.06 10.44 -4.92
N GLN A 59 -9.27 11.19 -6.01
CA GLN A 59 -9.13 10.68 -7.37
C GLN A 59 -7.71 10.22 -7.65
N LEU A 60 -6.70 10.96 -7.16
CA LEU A 60 -5.30 10.56 -7.26
C LEU A 60 -5.02 9.27 -6.48
N ALA A 61 -5.54 9.15 -5.26
CA ALA A 61 -5.39 7.94 -4.45
C ALA A 61 -6.08 6.73 -5.08
N ILE A 62 -7.26 6.90 -5.67
CA ILE A 62 -7.97 5.83 -6.42
C ILE A 62 -7.15 5.38 -7.62
N ALA A 63 -6.64 6.33 -8.41
CA ALA A 63 -5.80 6.00 -9.56
C ALA A 63 -4.55 5.21 -9.15
N ILE A 64 -3.85 5.65 -8.10
CA ILE A 64 -2.65 4.97 -7.59
C ILE A 64 -2.99 3.59 -7.04
N SER A 65 -4.11 3.46 -6.31
CA SER A 65 -4.59 2.17 -5.77
C SER A 65 -4.81 1.16 -6.88
N ASN A 66 -5.51 1.55 -7.95
CA ASN A 66 -5.76 0.69 -9.10
C ASN A 66 -4.46 0.25 -9.79
N LEU A 67 -3.49 1.15 -9.91
CA LEU A 67 -2.19 0.82 -10.52
C LEU A 67 -1.39 -0.17 -9.67
N LEU A 68 -1.35 0.03 -8.35
CA LEU A 68 -0.64 -0.85 -7.43
C LEU A 68 -1.30 -2.23 -7.33
N GLU A 69 -2.63 -2.28 -7.28
CA GLU A 69 -3.39 -3.54 -7.31
C GLU A 69 -3.06 -4.35 -8.57
N ASN A 70 -3.10 -3.69 -9.74
CA ASN A 70 -2.76 -4.34 -11.01
C ASN A 70 -1.32 -4.87 -11.03
N ALA A 71 -0.36 -4.12 -10.48
CA ALA A 71 1.03 -4.55 -10.40
C ALA A 71 1.20 -5.77 -9.50
N ILE A 72 0.56 -5.78 -8.32
CA ILE A 72 0.63 -6.89 -7.37
C ILE A 72 -0.01 -8.15 -7.96
N HIS A 73 -1.22 -8.04 -8.51
CA HIS A 73 -1.89 -9.15 -9.18
C HIS A 73 -1.05 -9.75 -10.33
N ALA A 74 -0.33 -8.92 -11.08
CA ALA A 74 0.57 -9.39 -12.12
C ALA A 74 1.76 -10.17 -11.54
N CYS A 75 2.37 -9.67 -10.47
CA CYS A 75 3.45 -10.37 -9.76
C CYS A 75 3.00 -11.71 -9.17
N GLU A 76 1.81 -11.77 -8.58
CA GLU A 76 1.25 -13.02 -8.03
C GLU A 76 1.04 -14.08 -9.12
N LYS A 77 0.51 -13.68 -10.29
CA LYS A 77 0.34 -14.60 -11.43
C LYS A 77 1.66 -15.14 -11.96
N VAL A 78 2.71 -14.32 -12.00
CA VAL A 78 4.06 -14.76 -12.41
C VAL A 78 4.62 -15.77 -11.40
N GLN A 79 4.46 -15.51 -10.10
CA GLN A 79 4.88 -16.45 -9.06
C GLN A 79 4.12 -17.78 -9.15
N GLU A 80 2.79 -17.75 -9.37
CA GLU A 80 1.99 -18.95 -9.56
C GLU A 80 2.45 -19.75 -10.79
N ALA A 81 2.72 -19.08 -11.90
CA ALA A 81 3.20 -19.73 -13.12
C ALA A 81 4.61 -20.33 -12.96
N ALA A 82 5.48 -19.70 -12.17
CA ALA A 82 6.83 -20.19 -11.89
C ALA A 82 6.85 -21.37 -10.90
N ASN A 83 5.82 -21.51 -10.07
CA ASN A 83 5.67 -22.60 -9.11
C ASN A 83 4.85 -23.80 -9.66
N ARG A 84 4.52 -23.79 -10.96
CA ARG A 84 3.96 -24.94 -11.70
C ARG A 84 5.04 -25.66 -12.47
#